data_AF-A0A0C3EIM1-F1
#
_entry.id   AF-A0A0C3EIM1-F1
#
_cell.length_a   1.000
_cell.length_b   1.000
_cell.length_c   1.000
_cell.angle_alpha   90.00
_cell.angle_beta   90.00
_cell.angle_gamma   90.00
#
_symmetry.space_group_name_H-M   'P 1'
#
loop_
_entity.id
_entity.type
_entity.pdbx_description
1 polymer ?
#
loop_
_entity_poly.entity_id
_entity_poly.type
_entity_poly.pdbx_seq_one_letter_code
_entity_poly.pdbx_strand_id
1 'polypeptide(L)'
;MVTDILDPAEVKKHFDRIGHFRILVLGRSNAGKTTLLQRVCNTAELPEIFNAKGEKTNSNQRGYHNIEDELIFRSNPGFVFHDSRGFETGSVKELNLMKDFVADRACTLKLEKRIHAIWFCISMADYERPILAAEEKFFNQCNTGNVPVIAVLTKADALKIPALNQLMKEKGLTMREAKPGVGEFAAEMLSKLRTRIESQLSGCKYPPKAYLSMASMNQEGADCASLLRCTTEALNELELQKLVISTQQANIVLNIEYSVKQ
;
A
#
# COMPACT_ATOMS: atom_id res chain seq x y z
N MET A 1 21.32 12.02 7.41
CA MET A 1 20.44 13.09 6.88
C MET A 1 19.48 13.46 7.99
N VAL A 2 19.41 14.75 8.30
CA VAL A 2 18.83 15.32 9.51
C VAL A 2 17.34 14.94 9.58
N THR A 3 16.95 14.28 10.66
CA THR A 3 15.54 14.20 11.08
C THR A 3 15.18 15.58 11.62
N ASP A 4 14.81 16.50 10.74
CA ASP A 4 14.18 17.75 11.16
C ASP A 4 12.79 17.40 11.68
N ILE A 5 12.70 17.24 13.00
CA ILE A 5 11.41 17.18 13.69
C ILE A 5 10.81 18.58 13.53
N LEU A 6 9.88 18.71 12.59
CA LEU A 6 9.06 19.91 12.44
C LEU A 6 8.38 20.22 13.78
N ASP A 7 8.36 21.50 14.15
CA ASP A 7 7.65 21.98 15.33
C ASP A 7 6.19 21.50 15.27
N PRO A 8 5.63 20.89 16.34
CA PRO A 8 4.24 20.48 16.40
C PRO A 8 3.23 21.56 15.94
N ALA A 9 3.51 22.85 16.18
CA ALA A 9 2.67 23.94 15.69
C ALA A 9 2.72 24.10 14.16
N GLU A 10 3.90 23.92 13.56
CA GLU A 10 4.06 23.92 12.10
C GLU A 10 3.42 22.69 11.46
N VAL A 11 3.57 21.51 12.07
CA VAL A 11 2.90 20.26 11.65
C VAL A 11 1.39 20.45 11.59
N LYS A 12 0.80 20.99 12.67
CA LYS A 12 -0.64 21.25 12.75
C LYS A 12 -1.09 22.27 11.70
N LYS A 13 -0.36 23.39 11.54
CA LYS A 13 -0.67 24.40 10.51
C LYS A 13 -0.57 23.84 9.10
N HIS A 14 0.37 22.95 8.84
CA HIS A 14 0.53 22.30 7.53
C HIS A 14 -0.63 21.34 7.26
N PHE A 15 -1.04 20.57 8.26
CA PHE A 15 -2.20 19.68 8.20
C PHE A 15 -3.51 20.47 8.01
N ASP A 16 -3.72 21.55 8.75
CA ASP A 16 -4.89 22.43 8.61
C ASP A 16 -4.96 23.12 7.24
N ARG A 17 -3.80 23.35 6.59
CA ARG A 17 -3.70 23.99 5.28
C ARG A 17 -3.87 23.03 4.11
N ILE A 18 -3.30 21.83 4.18
CA ILE A 18 -3.26 20.88 3.05
C ILE A 18 -4.30 19.76 3.20
N GLY A 19 -4.69 19.42 4.43
CA GLY A 19 -5.62 18.36 4.76
C GLY A 19 -4.94 17.01 4.93
N HIS A 20 -5.65 15.93 4.59
CA HIS A 20 -5.18 14.56 4.78
C HIS A 20 -4.32 14.05 3.62
N PHE A 21 -3.34 13.18 3.92
CA PHE A 21 -2.59 12.49 2.89
C PHE A 21 -3.41 11.32 2.30
N ARG A 22 -3.73 11.40 1.00
CA ARG A 22 -4.60 10.44 0.32
C ARG A 22 -3.84 9.37 -0.45
N ILE A 23 -4.17 8.11 -0.19
CA ILE A 23 -3.53 6.96 -0.83
C ILE A 23 -4.60 6.09 -1.49
N LEU A 24 -4.42 5.78 -2.76
CA LEU A 24 -5.21 4.74 -3.43
C LEU A 24 -4.49 3.40 -3.31
N VAL A 25 -5.15 2.39 -2.74
CA VAL A 25 -4.64 1.03 -2.65
C VAL A 25 -5.27 0.17 -3.74
N LEU A 26 -4.40 -0.31 -4.64
CA LEU A 26 -4.74 -1.20 -5.73
C LEU A 26 -4.21 -2.60 -5.46
N GLY A 27 -4.83 -3.58 -6.10
CA GLY A 27 -4.37 -4.96 -6.08
C GLY A 27 -5.51 -5.95 -6.03
N ARG A 28 -5.19 -7.20 -6.36
CA ARG A 28 -6.12 -8.33 -6.39
C ARG A 28 -6.87 -8.54 -5.07
N SER A 29 -7.98 -9.28 -5.10
CA SER A 29 -8.62 -9.70 -3.85
C SER A 29 -7.63 -10.57 -3.08
N ASN A 30 -7.69 -10.48 -1.75
CA ASN A 30 -6.72 -11.17 -0.90
C ASN A 30 -5.24 -10.79 -1.15
N ALA A 31 -4.94 -9.69 -1.85
CA ALA A 31 -3.56 -9.19 -1.97
C ALA A 31 -3.00 -8.59 -0.68
N GLY A 32 -3.75 -8.60 0.44
CA GLY A 32 -3.30 -8.07 1.73
C GLY A 32 -3.51 -6.56 1.92
N LYS A 33 -4.33 -5.91 1.08
CA LYS A 33 -4.63 -4.46 1.16
C LYS A 33 -5.10 -4.01 2.55
N THR A 34 -6.18 -4.60 3.06
CA THR A 34 -6.73 -4.25 4.38
C THR A 34 -5.71 -4.47 5.51
N THR A 35 -4.99 -5.59 5.49
CA THR A 35 -3.95 -5.88 6.49
C THR A 35 -2.80 -4.89 6.42
N LEU A 36 -2.42 -4.43 5.21
CA LEU A 36 -1.41 -3.39 5.03
C LEU A 36 -1.88 -2.06 5.63
N LEU A 37 -3.14 -1.66 5.38
CA LEU A 37 -3.71 -0.43 5.92
C LEU A 37 -3.78 -0.45 7.45
N GLN A 38 -4.31 -1.53 8.02
CA GLN A 38 -4.33 -1.79 9.45
C GLN A 38 -2.94 -1.67 10.07
N ARG A 39 -1.93 -2.25 9.41
CA ARG A 39 -0.54 -2.17 9.85
C ARG A 39 0.00 -0.74 9.86
N VAL A 40 -0.17 -0.01 8.77
CA VAL A 40 0.27 1.39 8.63
C VAL A 40 -0.39 2.29 9.67
N CYS A 41 -1.63 2.00 10.02
CA CYS A 41 -2.39 2.71 11.04
C CYS A 41 -2.20 2.14 12.45
N ASN A 42 -1.30 1.18 12.64
CA ASN A 42 -1.02 0.50 13.91
C ASN A 42 -2.30 0.07 14.67
N THR A 43 -3.23 -0.57 13.97
CA THR A 43 -4.53 -0.97 14.52
C THR A 43 -5.02 -2.28 13.94
N ALA A 44 -5.85 -3.01 14.69
CA ALA A 44 -6.61 -4.16 14.20
C ALA A 44 -8.06 -3.80 13.84
N GLU A 45 -8.49 -2.56 14.11
CA GLU A 45 -9.84 -2.09 13.81
C GLU A 45 -10.08 -1.94 12.31
N LEU A 46 -11.34 -1.87 11.91
CA LEU A 46 -11.73 -1.50 10.56
C LEU A 46 -11.82 0.02 10.44
N PRO A 47 -11.54 0.60 9.26
CA PRO A 47 -11.69 2.03 9.07
C PRO A 47 -13.16 2.45 9.17
N GLU A 48 -13.37 3.71 9.52
CA GLU A 48 -14.64 4.38 9.26
C GLU A 48 -14.72 4.72 7.77
N ILE A 49 -15.90 4.49 7.17
CA ILE A 49 -16.13 4.69 5.75
C ILE A 49 -17.02 5.91 5.55
N PHE A 50 -16.55 6.90 4.80
CA PHE A 50 -17.29 8.10 4.44
C PHE A 50 -17.53 8.13 2.94
N ASN A 51 -18.77 8.38 2.52
CA ASN A 51 -19.08 8.51 1.10
C ASN A 51 -18.55 9.85 0.53
N ALA A 52 -18.71 10.06 -0.78
CA ALA A 52 -18.30 11.30 -1.46
C ALA A 52 -18.97 12.59 -0.92
N LYS A 53 -20.02 12.50 -0.10
CA LYS A 53 -20.68 13.63 0.59
C LYS A 53 -20.14 13.86 2.01
N GLY A 54 -19.21 13.04 2.48
CA GLY A 54 -18.69 13.07 3.85
C GLY A 54 -19.63 12.42 4.87
N GLU A 55 -20.63 11.66 4.43
CA GLU A 55 -21.56 10.98 5.33
C GLU A 55 -20.97 9.62 5.72
N LYS A 56 -20.96 9.33 7.02
CA LYS A 56 -20.53 8.04 7.53
C LYS A 56 -21.49 6.94 7.08
N THR A 57 -20.93 5.88 6.52
CA THR A 57 -21.67 4.73 6.02
C THR A 57 -21.46 3.52 6.92
N ASN A 58 -22.48 2.67 7.04
CA ASN A 58 -22.41 1.41 7.80
C ASN A 58 -22.01 0.23 6.91
N SER A 59 -21.52 0.47 5.68
CA SER A 59 -21.22 -0.56 4.68
C SER A 59 -19.88 -1.26 4.91
N ASN A 60 -19.62 -1.67 6.14
CA ASN A 60 -18.51 -2.60 6.45
C ASN A 60 -18.79 -4.04 5.96
N GLN A 61 -19.91 -4.27 5.26
CA GLN A 61 -20.22 -5.55 4.64
C GLN A 61 -19.29 -5.81 3.46
N ARG A 62 -18.54 -6.92 3.56
CA ARG A 62 -17.75 -7.47 2.46
C ARG A 62 -18.64 -7.59 1.22
N GLY A 63 -18.33 -6.82 0.18
CA GLY A 63 -19.06 -6.87 -1.10
C GLY A 63 -19.66 -5.54 -1.56
N TYR A 64 -19.68 -4.49 -0.72
CA TYR A 64 -20.05 -3.13 -1.15
C TYR A 64 -18.96 -2.08 -0.86
N HIS A 65 -17.89 -2.06 -1.68
CA HIS A 65 -16.87 -1.00 -1.68
C HIS A 65 -17.02 -0.08 -2.88
N ASN A 66 -17.05 1.23 -2.67
CA ASN A 66 -16.93 2.21 -3.75
C ASN A 66 -15.54 2.84 -3.66
N ILE A 67 -14.82 2.94 -4.79
CA ILE A 67 -13.46 3.52 -4.82
C ILE A 67 -13.47 5.01 -4.41
N GLU A 68 -14.62 5.68 -4.55
CA GLU A 68 -14.83 7.06 -4.10
C GLU A 68 -14.97 7.21 -2.59
N ASP A 69 -15.26 6.12 -1.86
CA ASP A 69 -15.43 6.18 -0.42
C ASP A 69 -14.06 6.39 0.25
N GLU A 70 -14.05 7.25 1.25
CA GLU A 70 -12.88 7.54 2.08
C GLU A 70 -12.85 6.57 3.27
N LEU A 71 -11.73 5.85 3.41
CA LEU A 71 -11.44 4.98 4.53
C LEU A 71 -10.52 5.69 5.50
N ILE A 72 -10.98 5.94 6.72
CA ILE A 72 -10.24 6.68 7.75
C ILE A 72 -10.12 5.82 9.00
N PHE A 73 -8.88 5.56 9.44
CA PHE A 73 -8.64 4.86 10.69
C PHE A 73 -8.54 5.85 11.84
N ARG A 74 -9.27 5.61 12.94
CA ARG A 74 -9.24 6.49 14.12
C ARG A 74 -7.85 6.61 14.74
N SER A 75 -7.07 5.53 14.69
CA SER A 75 -5.68 5.50 15.16
C SER A 75 -4.72 6.31 14.30
N ASN A 76 -5.15 6.71 13.10
CA ASN A 76 -4.34 7.48 12.18
C ASN A 76 -5.22 8.31 11.24
N PRO A 77 -5.85 9.38 11.75
CA PRO A 77 -6.81 10.19 10.99
C PRO A 77 -6.11 11.05 9.93
N GLY A 78 -4.78 11.16 9.97
CA GLY A 78 -4.03 11.95 8.99
C GLY A 78 -3.94 11.31 7.60
N PHE A 79 -4.22 10.01 7.48
CA PHE A 79 -4.37 9.34 6.19
C PHE A 79 -5.83 9.14 5.81
N VAL A 80 -6.11 9.34 4.53
CA VAL A 80 -7.35 8.92 3.88
C VAL A 80 -6.98 7.86 2.85
N PHE A 81 -7.60 6.69 2.94
CA PHE A 81 -7.36 5.63 1.97
C PHE A 81 -8.57 5.46 1.05
N HIS A 82 -8.29 5.18 -0.21
CA HIS A 82 -9.25 4.66 -1.16
C HIS A 82 -8.86 3.22 -1.48
N ASP A 83 -9.80 2.28 -1.40
CA ASP A 83 -9.53 0.86 -1.69
C ASP A 83 -10.25 0.45 -2.97
N SER A 84 -9.51 -0.07 -3.95
CA SER A 84 -10.15 -0.72 -5.08
C SER A 84 -10.67 -2.09 -4.68
N ARG A 85 -11.88 -2.44 -5.13
CA ARG A 85 -12.24 -3.85 -5.23
C ARG A 85 -11.22 -4.50 -6.15
N GLY A 86 -10.64 -5.63 -5.72
CA GLY A 86 -9.66 -6.32 -6.54
C GLY A 86 -10.21 -6.50 -7.95
N PHE A 87 -9.49 -6.01 -8.95
CA PHE A 87 -9.91 -6.01 -10.36
C PHE A 87 -9.90 -7.42 -11.00
N GLU A 88 -9.94 -8.47 -10.16
CA GLU A 88 -9.79 -9.88 -10.52
C GLU A 88 -10.92 -10.42 -11.39
N THR A 89 -12.09 -9.79 -11.41
CA THR A 89 -13.18 -10.26 -12.28
C THR A 89 -12.92 -9.97 -13.75
N GLY A 90 -11.87 -9.19 -14.08
CA GLY A 90 -11.55 -8.81 -15.45
C GLY A 90 -12.65 -7.99 -16.12
N SER A 91 -13.65 -7.53 -15.36
CA SER A 91 -14.75 -6.77 -15.93
C SER A 91 -14.21 -5.43 -16.42
N VAL A 92 -14.45 -5.15 -17.70
CA VAL A 92 -14.05 -3.87 -18.33
C VAL A 92 -14.60 -2.68 -17.53
N LYS A 93 -15.76 -2.86 -16.87
CA LYS A 93 -16.39 -1.86 -16.03
C LYS A 93 -15.56 -1.50 -14.79
N GLU A 94 -15.05 -2.47 -14.05
CA GLU A 94 -14.21 -2.20 -12.85
C GLU A 94 -12.92 -1.50 -13.23
N LEU A 95 -12.28 -1.93 -14.34
CA LEU A 95 -11.07 -1.29 -14.85
C LEU A 95 -11.34 0.16 -15.28
N ASN A 96 -12.46 0.43 -15.97
CA ASN A 96 -12.82 1.78 -16.38
C ASN A 96 -13.14 2.68 -15.18
N LEU A 97 -13.93 2.20 -14.21
CA LEU A 97 -14.22 2.96 -12.98
C LEU A 97 -12.94 3.35 -12.24
N MET A 98 -11.98 2.44 -12.14
CA MET A 98 -10.68 2.74 -11.53
C MET A 98 -9.87 3.74 -12.35
N LYS A 99 -9.83 3.60 -13.69
CA LYS A 99 -9.12 4.55 -14.56
C LYS A 99 -9.72 5.94 -14.49
N ASP A 100 -11.04 6.05 -14.48
CA ASP A 100 -11.77 7.32 -14.37
C ASP A 100 -11.48 7.98 -13.01
N PHE A 101 -11.53 7.20 -11.92
CA PHE A 101 -11.15 7.67 -10.59
C PHE A 101 -9.71 8.19 -10.56
N VAL A 102 -8.75 7.42 -11.07
CA VAL A 102 -7.34 7.84 -11.09
C VAL A 102 -7.16 9.09 -11.95
N ALA A 103 -7.79 9.16 -13.13
CA ALA A 103 -7.67 10.31 -14.02
C ALA A 103 -8.23 11.60 -13.39
N ASP A 104 -9.39 11.52 -12.72
CA ASP A 104 -9.98 12.64 -11.99
C ASP A 104 -9.13 13.04 -10.78
N ARG A 105 -8.81 12.07 -9.93
CA ARG A 105 -8.18 12.32 -8.62
C ARG A 105 -6.69 12.57 -8.68
N ALA A 106 -5.98 12.15 -9.73
CA ALA A 106 -4.56 12.47 -9.90
C ALA A 106 -4.35 13.90 -10.41
N CYS A 107 -5.30 14.43 -11.19
CA CYS A 107 -5.22 15.72 -11.88
C CYS A 107 -6.03 16.84 -11.20
N THR A 108 -6.81 16.54 -10.17
CA THR A 108 -7.60 17.54 -9.46
C THR A 108 -6.73 18.59 -8.78
N LEU A 109 -7.06 19.87 -8.98
CA LEU A 109 -6.31 21.01 -8.42
C LEU A 109 -6.51 21.17 -6.91
N LYS A 110 -7.61 20.62 -6.38
CA LYS A 110 -7.92 20.67 -4.95
C LYS A 110 -7.19 19.53 -4.24
N LEU A 111 -6.16 19.86 -3.46
CA LEU A 111 -5.36 18.88 -2.70
C LEU A 111 -6.24 18.01 -1.79
N GLU A 112 -7.28 18.58 -1.19
CA GLU A 112 -8.24 17.86 -0.35
C GLU A 112 -8.99 16.72 -1.08
N LYS A 113 -9.03 16.75 -2.42
CA LYS A 113 -9.66 15.71 -3.25
C LYS A 113 -8.65 14.87 -4.02
N ARG A 114 -7.39 15.28 -4.05
CA ARG A 114 -6.34 14.66 -4.87
C ARG A 114 -5.83 13.40 -4.19
N ILE A 115 -5.57 12.33 -4.95
CA ILE A 115 -4.75 11.22 -4.45
C ILE A 115 -3.27 11.61 -4.57
N HIS A 116 -2.49 11.33 -3.54
CA HIS A 116 -1.09 11.73 -3.45
C HIS A 116 -0.12 10.59 -3.75
N ALA A 117 -0.53 9.34 -3.53
CA ALA A 117 0.24 8.15 -3.90
C ALA A 117 -0.69 6.99 -4.25
N ILE A 118 -0.16 6.03 -5.02
CA ILE A 118 -0.83 4.76 -5.31
C ILE A 118 0.04 3.62 -4.78
N TRP A 119 -0.53 2.78 -3.93
CA TRP A 119 0.09 1.52 -3.50
C TRP A 119 -0.51 0.38 -4.29
N PHE A 120 0.29 -0.24 -5.16
CA PHE A 120 -0.14 -1.36 -5.99
C PHE A 120 0.33 -2.68 -5.36
N CYS A 121 -0.55 -3.36 -4.65
CA CYS A 121 -0.27 -4.60 -3.94
C CYS A 121 -0.20 -5.81 -4.90
N ILE A 122 0.97 -6.45 -4.94
CA ILE A 122 1.26 -7.66 -5.70
C ILE A 122 1.56 -8.77 -4.70
N SER A 123 0.70 -9.78 -4.63
CA SER A 123 0.77 -10.85 -3.63
C SER A 123 1.84 -11.88 -3.97
N MET A 124 2.82 -12.06 -3.07
CA MET A 124 3.81 -13.14 -3.18
C MET A 124 3.25 -14.52 -2.83
N ALA A 125 1.99 -14.61 -2.36
CA ALA A 125 1.28 -15.87 -2.30
C ALA A 125 0.87 -16.37 -3.70
N ASP A 126 0.75 -15.46 -4.68
CA ASP A 126 0.43 -15.77 -6.09
C ASP A 126 1.69 -15.83 -6.96
N TYR A 127 2.83 -16.26 -6.39
CA TYR A 127 4.17 -16.18 -6.98
C TYR A 127 4.34 -16.87 -8.35
N GLU A 128 3.49 -17.84 -8.68
CA GLU A 128 3.52 -18.49 -10.00
C GLU A 128 3.06 -17.55 -11.12
N ARG A 129 2.14 -16.63 -10.80
CA ARG A 129 1.54 -15.65 -11.72
C ARG A 129 1.35 -14.31 -11.00
N PRO A 130 2.45 -13.61 -10.67
CA PRO A 130 2.39 -12.41 -9.83
C PRO A 130 1.72 -11.23 -10.54
N ILE A 131 1.84 -11.16 -11.87
CA ILE A 131 1.26 -10.12 -12.73
C ILE A 131 0.36 -10.82 -13.75
N LEU A 132 -0.92 -10.43 -13.83
CA LEU A 132 -1.85 -10.87 -14.87
C LEU A 132 -2.09 -9.74 -15.87
N ALA A 133 -2.87 -10.05 -16.91
CA ALA A 133 -3.18 -9.09 -17.97
C ALA A 133 -3.92 -7.83 -17.46
N ALA A 134 -4.64 -7.91 -16.34
CA ALA A 134 -5.34 -6.76 -15.77
C ALA A 134 -4.36 -5.78 -15.09
N GLU A 135 -3.36 -6.28 -14.36
CA GLU A 135 -2.26 -5.48 -13.83
C GLU A 135 -1.48 -4.81 -14.96
N GLU A 136 -1.10 -5.56 -16.00
CA GLU A 136 -0.38 -4.98 -17.14
C GLU A 136 -1.20 -3.90 -17.85
N LYS A 137 -2.53 -4.09 -17.99
CA LYS A 137 -3.40 -3.06 -18.55
C LYS A 137 -3.40 -1.79 -17.72
N PHE A 138 -3.35 -1.87 -16.38
CA PHE A 138 -3.20 -0.70 -15.54
C PHE A 138 -1.90 0.05 -15.89
N PHE A 139 -0.76 -0.63 -15.86
CA PHE A 139 0.54 0.00 -16.11
C PHE A 139 0.73 0.46 -17.57
N ASN A 140 -0.05 -0.04 -18.52
CA ASN A 140 0.01 0.42 -19.92
C ASN A 140 -1.00 1.52 -20.27
N GLN A 141 -2.13 1.59 -19.56
CA GLN A 141 -3.26 2.43 -19.98
C GLN A 141 -3.70 3.47 -18.95
N CYS A 142 -3.26 3.35 -17.70
CA CYS A 142 -3.64 4.27 -16.63
C CYS A 142 -2.53 5.31 -16.42
N ASN A 143 -2.76 6.54 -16.92
CA ASN A 143 -1.85 7.64 -16.66
C ASN A 143 -2.13 8.21 -15.27
N THR A 144 -1.16 8.09 -14.36
CA THR A 144 -1.28 8.61 -12.98
C THR A 144 -0.74 10.04 -12.83
N GLY A 145 -0.33 10.68 -13.92
CA GLY A 145 0.25 12.02 -13.90
C GLY A 145 1.48 12.08 -12.99
N ASN A 146 1.46 12.98 -12.01
CA ASN A 146 2.54 13.14 -11.03
C ASN A 146 2.38 12.24 -9.79
N VAL A 147 1.31 11.45 -9.71
CA VAL A 147 1.06 10.57 -8.57
C VAL A 147 1.92 9.31 -8.72
N PRO A 148 2.87 9.06 -7.79
CA PRO A 148 3.75 7.91 -7.88
C PRO A 148 2.98 6.62 -7.62
N VAL A 149 3.27 5.59 -8.42
CA VAL A 149 2.85 4.22 -8.16
C VAL A 149 4.00 3.46 -7.51
N ILE A 150 3.73 2.83 -6.37
CA ILE A 150 4.68 1.99 -5.64
C ILE A 150 4.17 0.56 -5.71
N ALA A 151 4.96 -0.33 -6.28
CA ALA A 151 4.67 -1.76 -6.31
C ALA A 151 5.02 -2.38 -4.94
N VAL A 152 4.00 -2.76 -4.19
CA VAL A 152 4.14 -3.35 -2.85
C VAL A 152 4.02 -4.86 -2.97
N LEU A 153 5.14 -5.57 -2.87
CA LEU A 153 5.18 -7.04 -2.88
C LEU A 153 4.74 -7.55 -1.51
N THR A 154 3.45 -7.83 -1.35
CA THR A 154 2.85 -8.23 -0.08
C THR A 154 3.01 -9.72 0.18
N LYS A 155 2.85 -10.14 1.44
CA LYS A 155 2.90 -11.55 1.86
C LYS A 155 4.20 -12.25 1.47
N ALA A 156 5.33 -11.55 1.52
CA ALA A 156 6.63 -12.14 1.15
C ALA A 156 6.99 -13.35 2.03
N ASP A 157 6.46 -13.45 3.25
CA ASP A 157 6.57 -14.59 4.13
C ASP A 157 5.86 -15.87 3.61
N ALA A 158 4.89 -15.73 2.69
CA ALA A 158 4.23 -16.88 2.04
C ALA A 158 5.19 -17.74 1.22
N LEU A 159 6.33 -17.17 0.79
CA LEU A 159 7.36 -17.85 0.02
C LEU A 159 8.11 -18.91 0.82
N LYS A 160 7.99 -18.95 2.15
CA LYS A 160 8.66 -19.95 3.01
C LYS A 160 8.22 -21.39 2.69
N ILE A 161 6.93 -21.62 2.41
CA ILE A 161 6.41 -22.96 2.12
C ILE A 161 6.89 -23.45 0.74
N PRO A 162 6.74 -22.67 -0.35
CA PRO A 162 7.32 -23.03 -1.65
C PRO A 162 8.83 -23.25 -1.57
N ALA A 163 9.56 -22.37 -0.85
CA ALA A 163 11.00 -22.50 -0.66
C ALA A 163 11.39 -23.83 0.01
N LEU A 164 10.69 -24.21 1.09
CA LEU A 164 10.91 -25.49 1.76
C LEU A 164 10.66 -26.67 0.81
N ASN A 165 9.53 -26.67 0.10
CA ASN A 165 9.16 -27.75 -0.81
C ASN A 165 10.16 -27.90 -1.96
N GLN A 166 10.61 -26.79 -2.54
CA GLN A 166 11.59 -26.78 -3.61
C GLN A 166 12.97 -27.25 -3.13
N LEU A 167 13.41 -26.80 -1.95
CA LEU A 167 14.67 -27.22 -1.35
C LEU A 167 14.69 -28.74 -1.08
N MET A 168 13.59 -29.29 -0.55
CA MET A 168 13.44 -30.73 -0.34
C MET A 168 13.48 -31.52 -1.66
N LYS A 169 12.81 -31.01 -2.70
CA LYS A 169 12.75 -31.65 -4.01
C LYS A 169 14.09 -31.64 -4.76
N GLU A 170 14.78 -30.49 -4.78
CA GLU A 170 16.02 -30.33 -5.56
C GLU A 170 17.23 -30.97 -4.90
N LYS A 171 17.30 -30.93 -3.57
CA LYS A 171 18.45 -31.45 -2.81
C LYS A 171 18.19 -32.81 -2.17
N GLY A 172 17.00 -33.38 -2.34
CA GLY A 172 16.62 -34.66 -1.72
C GLY A 172 16.62 -34.63 -0.18
N LEU A 173 16.48 -33.44 0.41
CA LEU A 173 16.56 -33.24 1.86
C LEU A 173 15.25 -33.60 2.54
N THR A 174 15.36 -34.13 3.76
CA THR A 174 14.21 -34.23 4.67
C THR A 174 13.78 -32.84 5.16
N MET A 175 12.57 -32.73 5.69
CA MET A 175 12.08 -31.48 6.29
C MET A 175 13.01 -30.95 7.40
N ARG A 176 13.61 -31.84 8.20
CA ARG A 176 14.52 -31.45 9.30
C ARG A 176 15.81 -30.82 8.77
N GLU A 177 16.35 -31.35 7.67
CA GLU A 177 17.58 -30.86 7.04
C GLU A 177 17.32 -29.60 6.21
N ALA A 178 16.14 -29.47 5.61
CA ALA A 178 15.77 -28.32 4.80
C ALA A 178 15.44 -27.08 5.64
N LYS A 179 14.81 -27.25 6.82
CA LYS A 179 14.29 -26.16 7.67
C LYS A 179 15.31 -25.03 7.95
N PRO A 180 16.58 -25.29 8.28
CA PRO A 180 17.56 -24.22 8.53
C PRO A 180 17.83 -23.34 7.31
N GLY A 181 17.77 -23.88 6.09
CA GLY A 181 18.04 -23.16 4.85
C GLY A 181 16.83 -22.45 4.22
N VAL A 182 15.62 -22.67 4.74
CA VAL A 182 14.38 -22.12 4.14
C VAL A 182 14.40 -20.60 4.07
N GLY A 183 14.94 -19.92 5.09
CA GLY A 183 14.97 -18.46 5.12
C GLY A 183 15.79 -17.86 3.99
N GLU A 184 17.01 -18.37 3.79
CA GLU A 184 17.92 -17.94 2.74
C GLU A 184 17.35 -18.27 1.35
N PHE A 185 16.83 -19.48 1.18
CA PHE A 185 16.24 -19.89 -0.09
C PHE A 185 14.96 -19.10 -0.44
N ALA A 186 14.13 -18.77 0.56
CA ALA A 186 12.97 -17.90 0.36
C ALA A 186 13.37 -16.47 -0.04
N ALA A 187 14.46 -15.95 0.53
CA ALA A 187 15.01 -14.64 0.15
C ALA A 187 15.56 -14.65 -1.29
N GLU A 188 16.24 -15.72 -1.70
CA GLU A 188 16.70 -15.90 -3.07
C GLU A 188 15.52 -15.98 -4.05
N MET A 189 14.48 -16.74 -3.71
CA MET A 189 13.27 -16.87 -4.51
C MET A 189 12.55 -15.52 -4.64
N LEU A 190 12.44 -14.76 -3.54
CA LEU A 190 11.89 -13.40 -3.55
C LEU A 190 12.70 -12.47 -4.46
N SER A 191 14.03 -12.52 -4.39
CA SER A 191 14.91 -11.71 -5.24
C SER A 191 14.67 -12.00 -6.73
N LYS A 192 14.64 -13.28 -7.11
CA LYS A 192 14.35 -13.72 -8.48
C LYS A 192 12.96 -13.27 -8.95
N LEU A 193 11.94 -13.43 -8.11
CA LEU A 193 10.58 -12.99 -8.41
C LEU A 193 10.49 -11.48 -8.57
N ARG A 194 11.13 -10.72 -7.68
CA ARG A 194 11.21 -9.26 -7.76
C ARG A 194 11.84 -8.82 -9.07
N THR A 195 12.99 -9.36 -9.45
CA THR A 195 13.64 -9.03 -10.73
C THR A 195 12.73 -9.33 -11.92
N ARG A 196 12.01 -10.44 -11.90
CA ARG A 196 11.03 -10.78 -12.96
C ARG A 196 9.89 -9.75 -13.03
N ILE A 197 9.33 -9.36 -11.89
CA ILE A 197 8.25 -8.36 -11.81
C ILE A 197 8.75 -7.00 -12.29
N GLU A 198 9.93 -6.57 -11.85
CA GLU A 198 10.57 -5.33 -12.28
C GLU A 198 10.84 -5.33 -13.79
N SER A 199 11.35 -6.43 -14.34
CA SER A 199 11.57 -6.58 -15.79
C SER A 199 10.27 -6.53 -16.58
N GLN A 200 9.18 -7.12 -16.07
CA GLN A 200 7.88 -7.13 -16.75
C GLN A 200 7.23 -5.75 -16.72
N LEU A 201 7.25 -5.07 -15.58
CA LEU A 201 6.59 -3.78 -15.40
C LEU A 201 7.40 -2.60 -15.93
N SER A 202 8.73 -2.69 -15.98
CA SER A 202 9.58 -1.62 -16.57
C SER A 202 9.37 -1.44 -18.07
N GLY A 203 8.89 -2.48 -18.78
CA GLY A 203 8.50 -2.38 -20.19
C GLY A 203 7.12 -1.74 -20.42
N CYS A 204 6.36 -1.46 -19.36
CA CYS A 204 5.05 -0.83 -19.49
C CYS A 204 5.16 0.68 -19.69
N LYS A 205 4.10 1.29 -20.26
CA LYS A 205 4.05 2.74 -20.54
C LYS A 205 4.18 3.62 -19.29
N TYR A 206 3.62 3.18 -18.17
CA TYR A 206 3.60 3.89 -16.89
C TYR A 206 4.14 2.97 -15.79
N PRO A 207 5.46 2.73 -15.70
CA PRO A 207 6.03 1.79 -14.75
C PRO A 207 5.92 2.30 -13.29
N PRO A 208 5.94 1.40 -12.29
CA PRO A 208 6.10 1.80 -10.89
C PRO A 208 7.37 2.61 -10.67
N LYS A 209 7.31 3.61 -9.79
CA LYS A 209 8.47 4.43 -9.41
C LYS A 209 9.37 3.70 -8.41
N ALA A 210 8.81 2.78 -7.63
CA ALA A 210 9.55 2.00 -6.64
C ALA A 210 8.90 0.63 -6.39
N TYR A 211 9.71 -0.29 -5.86
CA TYR A 211 9.31 -1.65 -5.49
C TYR A 211 9.75 -1.94 -4.05
N LEU A 212 8.81 -2.37 -3.21
CA LEU A 212 9.06 -2.68 -1.82
C LEU A 212 8.40 -4.00 -1.41
N SER A 213 9.15 -4.85 -0.71
CA SER A 213 8.63 -6.11 -0.19
C SER A 213 8.20 -5.98 1.26
N MET A 214 7.03 -6.51 1.58
CA MET A 214 6.41 -6.48 2.90
C MET A 214 6.09 -7.91 3.35
N ALA A 215 6.61 -8.29 4.51
CA ALA A 215 6.40 -9.61 5.11
C ALA A 215 5.68 -9.48 6.46
N SER A 216 4.86 -10.47 6.80
CA SER A 216 4.28 -10.60 8.14
C SER A 216 3.44 -9.38 8.59
N MET A 217 2.76 -8.69 7.67
CA MET A 217 1.95 -7.49 7.98
C MET A 217 0.79 -7.75 8.97
N ASN A 218 0.49 -9.02 9.27
CA ASN A 218 -0.45 -9.45 10.30
C ASN A 218 0.17 -9.57 11.71
N GLN A 219 1.50 -9.58 11.85
CA GLN A 219 2.21 -9.75 13.13
C GLN A 219 2.57 -8.41 13.75
N GLU A 220 2.20 -8.14 15.00
CA GLU A 220 2.55 -6.91 15.73
C GLU A 220 4.04 -6.53 15.56
N GLY A 221 4.33 -5.23 15.40
CA GLY A 221 5.70 -4.74 15.17
C GLY A 221 6.28 -4.94 13.76
N ALA A 222 5.52 -5.49 12.80
CA ALA A 222 5.96 -5.55 11.40
C ALA A 222 6.28 -4.15 10.83
N ASP A 223 7.42 -4.03 10.15
CA ASP A 223 7.92 -2.76 9.63
C ASP A 223 7.02 -2.22 8.51
N CYS A 224 6.32 -1.12 8.80
CA CYS A 224 5.63 -0.30 7.80
C CYS A 224 6.29 1.06 7.57
N ALA A 225 7.33 1.39 8.33
CA ALA A 225 8.07 2.63 8.19
C ALA A 225 8.82 2.67 6.86
N SER A 226 9.32 1.52 6.39
CA SER A 226 9.93 1.40 5.06
C SER A 226 8.96 1.75 3.92
N LEU A 227 7.67 1.41 4.03
CA LEU A 227 6.66 1.77 3.02
C LEU A 227 6.39 3.27 3.00
N LEU A 228 6.23 3.89 4.18
CA LEU A 228 6.02 5.32 4.26
C LEU A 228 7.26 6.10 3.79
N ARG A 229 8.47 5.67 4.16
CA ARG A 229 9.72 6.27 3.66
C ARG A 229 9.84 6.16 2.14
N CYS A 230 9.61 4.97 1.59
CA CYS A 230 9.59 4.74 0.14
C CYS A 230 8.54 5.64 -0.54
N THR A 231 7.39 5.84 0.11
CA THR A 231 6.34 6.75 -0.39
C THR A 231 6.82 8.20 -0.39
N THR A 232 7.44 8.67 0.68
CA THR A 232 7.99 10.03 0.77
C THR A 232 9.06 10.26 -0.31
N GLU A 233 9.99 9.33 -0.49
CA GLU A 233 11.05 9.41 -1.50
C GLU A 233 10.50 9.37 -2.94
N ALA A 234 9.35 8.72 -3.16
CA ALA A 234 8.70 8.67 -4.45
C ALA A 234 7.92 9.95 -4.81
N LEU A 235 7.64 10.85 -3.86
CA LEU A 235 6.94 12.11 -4.13
C LEU A 235 7.87 13.13 -4.78
N ASN A 236 7.39 13.80 -5.83
CA ASN A 236 8.15 14.87 -6.52
C ASN A 236 8.01 16.24 -5.83
N GLU A 237 6.92 16.45 -5.08
CA GLU A 237 6.58 17.75 -4.49
C GLU A 237 7.02 17.79 -3.01
N LEU A 238 7.90 18.74 -2.65
CA LEU A 238 8.41 18.89 -1.28
C LEU A 238 7.29 19.09 -0.25
N GLU A 239 6.24 19.80 -0.62
CA GLU A 239 5.09 20.02 0.27
C GLU A 239 4.31 18.72 0.52
N LEU A 240 4.24 17.80 -0.45
CA LEU A 240 3.65 16.48 -0.22
C LEU A 240 4.55 15.60 0.65
N GLN A 241 5.88 15.72 0.53
CA GLN A 241 6.81 15.03 1.42
C GLN A 241 6.65 15.51 2.86
N LYS A 242 6.57 16.82 3.07
CA LYS A 242 6.28 17.43 4.38
C LYS A 242 4.93 16.95 4.91
N LEU A 243 3.90 16.87 4.07
CA LEU A 243 2.59 16.37 4.48
C LEU A 243 2.64 14.93 5.04
N VAL A 244 3.38 14.02 4.40
CA VAL A 244 3.56 12.65 4.93
C VAL A 244 4.25 12.67 6.29
N ILE A 245 5.33 13.43 6.42
CA ILE A 245 6.11 13.54 7.66
C ILE A 245 5.25 14.15 8.79
N SER A 246 4.54 15.24 8.50
CA SER A 246 3.61 15.89 9.41
C SER A 246 2.48 14.94 9.84
N THR A 247 1.94 14.17 8.90
CA THR A 247 0.92 13.15 9.20
C THR A 247 1.47 12.11 10.19
N GLN A 248 2.67 11.59 9.95
CA GLN A 248 3.31 10.63 10.87
C GLN A 248 3.53 11.22 12.27
N GLN A 249 4.01 12.46 12.37
CA GLN A 249 4.28 13.13 13.64
C GLN A 249 3.01 13.44 14.42
N ALA A 250 1.96 13.92 13.75
CA ALA A 250 0.66 14.19 14.39
C ALA A 250 0.10 12.92 15.03
N ASN A 251 0.23 11.77 14.38
CA ASN A 251 -0.21 10.48 14.95
C ASN A 251 0.58 10.09 16.20
N ILE A 252 1.89 10.34 16.23
CA ILE A 252 2.71 10.05 17.42
C ILE A 252 2.25 10.92 18.60
N VAL A 253 2.02 12.21 18.37
CA VAL A 253 1.53 13.14 19.40
C VAL A 253 0.16 12.73 19.91
N LEU A 254 -0.79 12.45 19.01
CA LEU A 254 -2.13 11.99 19.38
C LEU A 254 -2.07 10.69 20.21
N ASN A 255 -1.25 9.73 19.80
CA ASN A 255 -1.09 8.47 20.52
C ASN A 255 -0.56 8.68 21.95
N ILE A 256 0.38 9.61 22.15
CA ILE A 256 0.87 9.98 23.49
C ILE A 256 -0.25 10.62 24.32
N GLU A 257 -1.00 11.58 23.77
CA GLU A 257 -2.08 12.27 24.49
C GLU A 257 -3.20 11.31 24.93
N TYR A 258 -3.57 10.34 24.09
CA TYR A 258 -4.55 9.31 24.44
C TYR A 258 -4.01 8.32 25.49
N SER A 259 -2.70 8.09 25.52
CA SER A 259 -2.07 7.18 26.49
C SER A 259 -1.91 7.81 27.88
N VAL A 260 -1.79 9.13 27.96
CA VAL A 260 -1.69 9.89 29.23
C VAL A 260 -3.07 10.14 29.87
N LYS A 261 -4.16 9.97 29.12
CA LYS A 261 -5.55 10.16 29.60
C LYS A 261 -6.23 8.87 30.07
N GLN A 262 -5.49 7.76 30.20
CA GLN A 262 -5.97 6.51 30.82
C GLN A 262 -5.46 6.35 32.24
#